data_AF-A0AAV9ZQI1-F1
#
_entry.id   AF-A0AAV9ZQI1-F1
#
_cell.length_a   1.000
_cell.length_b   1.000
_cell.length_c   1.000
_cell.angle_alpha   90.00
_cell.angle_beta   90.00
_cell.angle_gamma   90.00
#
_symmetry.space_group_name_H-M   'P 1'
#
loop_
_entity.id
_entity.type
_entity.pdbx_description
1 polymer ?
#
loop_
_entity_poly.entity_id
_entity_poly.type
_entity_poly.pdbx_seq_one_letter_code
_entity_poly.pdbx_strand_id
1 'polypeptide(L)'
;MFPPLALLLSYAVTVSAAVHTWPSPKLDALEAQRWDQDDTINGFSSFVQPCTFFIRGNDDGSETGRANGPDWIRTAYHDMATHNSEDGTGGLDASIRFAEEQSRPENAGTGFQNTLDVFVAFTTRHVSLADLIAIGLVTAVENCGGPQIYFRGGRIDAAEPNAPGVPEPQGDLNAHIASFKKQGFTQTEMIGLVACGHSFGGVEHKPFPEIVPELNDPNNTLSVQHFDTTFDFFDNKVATEYIAGTSQNPLLVGANDTTNSDKRIFASDGNKTMASFADSSELFASTCASLFSRMLDTVPKDVELSDVIDPLPVKPSEVQIVLGTNGKLQLSGVVRLFNVTVDDPQRTVQLLIDSHSGETTTTTLALDRFSSAMGGRVQSPFYAFNQSQDADGNQVGVIELDPAKGIEKMRFNINGKVEDQGGVGFKVEDGVVFSETSCITTVGATEDDDPVAGRFDIAVRTGLNPTRVFLEQEVKDSINRTVVKETSVEKPAQPGSAGDGAYEIWSIQVNDANTYTIGAEIDGGKFSTIDTHSLKELTACAPTKRRVWHKRRPGA
;
A
#
# COMPACT_ATOMS: atom_id res chain seq x y z
N MET A 1 -30.17 42.18 47.65
CA MET A 1 -28.73 41.96 47.39
C MET A 1 -28.55 40.50 47.04
N PHE A 2 -28.47 40.20 45.74
CA PHE A 2 -28.01 38.92 45.19
C PHE A 2 -26.90 39.28 44.18
N PRO A 3 -25.76 38.57 44.15
CA PRO A 3 -24.64 38.93 43.29
C PRO A 3 -24.91 38.53 41.83
N PRO A 4 -24.25 39.16 40.84
CA PRO A 4 -24.46 38.87 39.43
C PRO A 4 -23.76 37.56 39.04
N LEU A 5 -24.44 36.76 38.22
CA LEU A 5 -23.91 35.57 37.55
C LEU A 5 -22.72 35.97 36.66
N ALA A 6 -21.55 35.37 36.89
CA ALA A 6 -20.43 35.41 35.96
C ALA A 6 -20.69 34.39 34.82
N LEU A 7 -20.81 34.88 33.59
CA LEU A 7 -20.77 34.02 32.40
C LEU A 7 -19.32 33.52 32.22
N LEU A 8 -19.12 32.22 32.42
CA LEU A 8 -17.93 31.51 31.96
C LEU A 8 -18.04 31.36 30.43
N LEU A 9 -17.28 32.16 29.67
CA LEU A 9 -17.00 31.88 28.27
C LEU A 9 -16.11 30.63 28.23
N SER A 10 -16.70 29.49 27.88
CA SER A 10 -15.96 28.30 27.47
C SER A 10 -15.28 28.61 26.13
N TYR A 11 -13.96 28.85 26.16
CA TYR A 11 -13.14 28.78 24.96
C TYR A 11 -13.21 27.33 24.45
N ALA A 12 -14.00 27.10 23.41
CA ALA A 12 -13.89 25.88 22.62
C ALA A 12 -12.52 25.92 21.94
N VAL A 13 -11.56 25.19 22.48
CA VAL A 13 -10.35 24.81 21.74
C VAL A 13 -10.85 23.85 20.67
N THR A 14 -11.09 24.38 19.46
CA THR A 14 -11.20 23.54 18.28
C THR A 14 -9.83 22.90 18.09
N VAL A 15 -9.67 21.66 18.54
CA VAL A 15 -8.60 20.80 18.06
C VAL A 15 -8.89 20.63 16.58
N SER A 16 -8.25 21.43 15.72
CA SER A 16 -8.22 21.14 14.30
C SER A 16 -7.54 19.79 14.19
N ALA A 17 -8.27 18.77 13.73
CA ALA A 17 -7.62 17.55 13.25
C ALA A 17 -6.52 17.98 12.28
N ALA A 18 -5.31 17.48 12.47
CA ALA A 18 -4.22 17.77 11.55
C ALA A 18 -4.63 17.15 10.20
N VAL A 19 -4.93 18.00 9.22
CA VAL A 19 -5.25 17.55 7.86
C VAL A 19 -4.01 16.84 7.32
N HIS A 20 -4.18 15.64 6.76
CA HIS A 20 -3.09 14.92 6.07
C HIS A 20 -2.43 15.84 5.05
N THR A 21 -1.10 15.98 5.14
CA THR A 21 -0.30 16.78 4.20
C THR A 21 0.92 15.98 3.78
N TRP A 22 1.30 16.12 2.51
CA TRP A 22 2.52 15.59 1.94
C TRP A 22 3.75 16.46 2.30
N PRO A 23 4.91 15.87 2.59
CA PRO A 23 5.15 14.44 2.72
C PRO A 23 4.70 13.90 4.09
N SER A 24 4.07 12.72 4.07
CA SER A 24 3.79 11.88 5.22
C SER A 24 4.07 10.43 4.80
N PRO A 25 5.33 9.95 4.88
CA PRO A 25 5.75 8.72 4.20
C PRO A 25 4.86 7.49 4.44
N LYS A 26 4.36 7.33 5.68
CA LYS A 26 3.44 6.25 6.03
C LYS A 26 2.06 6.41 5.37
N LEU A 27 1.43 7.58 5.52
CA LEU A 27 0.11 7.83 4.94
C LEU A 27 0.16 7.88 3.41
N ASP A 28 1.23 8.45 2.86
CA ASP A 28 1.45 8.54 1.42
C ASP A 28 1.56 7.15 0.79
N ALA A 29 2.32 6.23 1.41
CA ALA A 29 2.46 4.87 0.92
C ALA A 29 1.13 4.10 1.00
N LEU A 30 0.41 4.19 2.12
CA LEU A 30 -0.89 3.54 2.32
C LEU A 30 -1.96 4.07 1.36
N GLU A 31 -2.03 5.38 1.18
CA GLU A 31 -2.94 6.02 0.23
C GLU A 31 -2.65 5.59 -1.21
N ALA A 32 -1.37 5.51 -1.60
CA ALA A 32 -0.98 5.07 -2.94
C ALA A 32 -1.38 3.61 -3.18
N GLN A 33 -1.11 2.70 -2.24
CA GLN A 33 -1.54 1.29 -2.35
C GLN A 33 -3.06 1.14 -2.49
N ARG A 34 -3.81 2.06 -1.88
CA ARG A 34 -5.28 2.07 -1.92
C ARG A 34 -5.85 2.66 -3.22
N TRP A 35 -5.24 3.71 -3.77
CA TRP A 35 -5.85 4.55 -4.81
C TRP A 35 -5.12 4.54 -6.15
N ASP A 36 -3.87 4.08 -6.22
CA ASP A 36 -3.04 4.08 -7.42
C ASP A 36 -2.89 2.64 -7.98
N GLN A 37 -4.00 1.93 -8.14
CA GLN A 37 -4.02 0.48 -8.31
C GLN A 37 -3.77 0.01 -9.77
N ASP A 38 -4.32 0.68 -10.78
CA ASP A 38 -4.10 0.29 -12.19
C ASP A 38 -3.01 1.16 -12.85
N ASP A 39 -2.20 0.55 -13.73
CA ASP A 39 -1.17 1.18 -14.60
C ASP A 39 -0.02 1.92 -13.88
N THR A 40 0.23 1.60 -12.61
CA THR A 40 1.42 2.05 -11.88
C THR A 40 2.20 0.87 -11.27
N ILE A 41 3.43 1.16 -10.81
CA ILE A 41 4.50 0.25 -10.35
C ILE A 41 4.06 -0.76 -9.26
N ASN A 42 2.84 -0.65 -8.70
CA ASN A 42 2.36 -1.46 -7.58
C ASN A 42 0.95 -2.07 -7.81
N GLY A 43 0.66 -2.54 -9.02
CA GLY A 43 -0.71 -2.87 -9.44
C GLY A 43 -1.43 -4.01 -8.71
N PHE A 44 -1.84 -3.76 -7.47
CA PHE A 44 -2.48 -4.72 -6.55
C PHE A 44 -3.86 -5.16 -7.06
N SER A 45 -4.61 -4.28 -7.74
CA SER A 45 -5.90 -4.60 -8.38
C SER A 45 -5.79 -5.59 -9.53
N SER A 46 -4.63 -5.69 -10.20
CA SER A 46 -4.45 -6.61 -11.33
C SER A 46 -4.66 -8.08 -10.95
N PHE A 47 -4.49 -8.42 -9.67
CA PHE A 47 -4.75 -9.76 -9.15
C PHE A 47 -6.23 -10.04 -8.85
N VAL A 48 -7.13 -9.08 -9.08
CA VAL A 48 -8.59 -9.24 -8.97
C VAL A 48 -9.31 -8.66 -10.19
N GLN A 49 -8.59 -8.39 -11.28
CA GLN A 49 -9.14 -7.93 -12.54
C GLN A 49 -8.76 -8.90 -13.68
N PRO A 50 -9.75 -9.52 -14.37
CA PRO A 50 -11.18 -9.51 -14.05
C PRO A 50 -11.46 -10.16 -12.69
N CYS A 51 -12.66 -10.01 -12.15
CA CYS A 51 -13.03 -10.57 -10.83
C CYS A 51 -12.98 -12.10 -10.74
N THR A 52 -12.96 -12.79 -11.89
CA THR A 52 -12.71 -14.22 -12.00
C THR A 52 -11.24 -14.60 -11.93
N PHE A 53 -10.32 -13.63 -11.88
CA PHE A 53 -8.89 -13.89 -11.89
C PHE A 53 -8.47 -14.71 -10.67
N PHE A 54 -7.67 -15.74 -10.93
CA PHE A 54 -7.08 -16.60 -9.91
C PHE A 54 -5.62 -16.87 -10.23
N ILE A 55 -4.73 -16.56 -9.27
CA ILE A 55 -3.29 -16.61 -9.49
C ILE A 55 -2.76 -18.04 -9.70
N ARG A 56 -3.52 -19.05 -9.27
CA ARG A 56 -3.23 -20.48 -9.49
C ARG A 56 -4.20 -21.10 -10.50
N GLY A 57 -4.64 -20.33 -11.50
CA GLY A 57 -5.45 -20.82 -12.62
C GLY A 57 -4.74 -21.90 -13.44
N ASN A 58 -5.48 -22.55 -14.34
CA ASN A 58 -4.92 -23.63 -15.16
C ASN A 58 -4.19 -23.05 -16.39
N ASP A 59 -3.03 -23.62 -16.72
CA ASP A 59 -2.21 -23.21 -17.88
C ASP A 59 -2.91 -23.44 -19.23
N ASP A 60 -3.87 -24.36 -19.27
CA ASP A 60 -4.65 -24.69 -20.47
C ASP A 60 -5.85 -23.76 -20.71
N GLY A 61 -6.04 -22.75 -19.84
CA GLY A 61 -7.11 -21.76 -19.91
C GLY A 61 -8.46 -22.27 -19.41
N SER A 62 -8.56 -23.49 -18.89
CA SER A 62 -9.78 -23.96 -18.22
C SER A 62 -10.02 -23.19 -16.92
N GLU A 63 -11.28 -22.89 -16.63
CA GLU A 63 -11.68 -22.18 -15.41
C GLU A 63 -11.63 -23.09 -14.19
N THR A 64 -11.17 -22.56 -13.06
CA THR A 64 -11.09 -23.30 -11.79
C THR A 64 -12.38 -23.22 -10.98
N GLY A 65 -13.28 -22.29 -11.31
CA GLY A 65 -14.43 -21.90 -10.48
C GLY A 65 -14.05 -21.11 -9.23
N ARG A 66 -12.77 -20.79 -9.03
CA ARG A 66 -12.23 -20.04 -7.89
C ARG A 66 -11.64 -18.71 -8.34
N ALA A 67 -11.64 -17.71 -7.46
CA ALA A 67 -11.09 -16.39 -7.72
C ALA A 67 -10.29 -15.86 -6.51
N ASN A 68 -9.36 -14.94 -6.76
CA ASN A 68 -8.55 -14.31 -5.71
C ASN A 68 -9.37 -13.42 -4.78
N GLY A 69 -10.36 -12.67 -5.32
CA GLY A 69 -11.20 -11.77 -4.52
C GLY A 69 -11.83 -12.46 -3.29
N PRO A 70 -12.56 -13.58 -3.47
CA PRO A 70 -13.07 -14.38 -2.37
C PRO A 70 -11.99 -14.86 -1.37
N ASP A 71 -10.82 -15.29 -1.86
CA ASP A 71 -9.70 -15.70 -1.01
C ASP A 71 -9.19 -14.54 -0.13
N TRP A 72 -9.18 -13.32 -0.67
CA TRP A 72 -8.73 -12.12 0.04
C TRP A 72 -9.71 -11.69 1.13
N ILE A 73 -11.01 -11.71 0.84
CA ILE A 73 -12.03 -11.43 1.87
C ILE A 73 -11.99 -12.51 2.97
N ARG A 74 -11.87 -13.78 2.59
CA ARG A 74 -11.73 -14.88 3.55
C ARG A 74 -10.49 -14.69 4.42
N THR A 75 -9.35 -14.32 3.83
CA THR A 75 -8.11 -14.07 4.57
C THR A 75 -8.27 -12.96 5.60
N ALA A 76 -8.90 -11.84 5.22
CA ALA A 76 -9.15 -10.74 6.14
C ALA A 76 -10.09 -11.13 7.29
N TYR A 77 -11.17 -11.86 7.01
CA TYR A 77 -12.07 -12.33 8.07
C TYR A 77 -11.37 -13.32 9.02
N HIS A 78 -10.66 -14.31 8.48
CA HIS A 78 -10.04 -15.36 9.31
C HIS A 78 -8.92 -14.83 10.20
N ASP A 79 -8.12 -13.88 9.72
CA ASP A 79 -7.11 -13.18 10.54
C ASP A 79 -7.79 -12.39 11.68
N MET A 80 -8.79 -11.58 11.34
CA MET A 80 -9.57 -10.79 12.28
C MET A 80 -10.33 -11.62 13.32
N ALA A 81 -10.89 -12.75 12.92
CA ALA A 81 -11.79 -13.57 13.74
C ALA A 81 -11.12 -14.18 14.99
N THR A 82 -9.79 -14.10 15.09
CA THR A 82 -9.04 -14.42 16.31
C THR A 82 -9.25 -13.41 17.45
N HIS A 83 -9.81 -12.24 17.14
CA HIS A 83 -10.00 -11.15 18.11
C HIS A 83 -10.80 -11.56 19.34
N ASN A 84 -10.34 -11.11 20.50
CA ASN A 84 -11.02 -11.24 21.77
C ASN A 84 -11.32 -9.87 22.36
N SER A 85 -12.57 -9.41 22.23
CA SER A 85 -13.02 -8.12 22.78
C SER A 85 -12.94 -8.02 24.31
N GLU A 86 -12.85 -9.14 25.04
CA GLU A 86 -12.74 -9.12 26.51
C GLU A 86 -11.35 -8.71 27.01
N ASP A 87 -10.28 -9.12 26.33
CA ASP A 87 -8.89 -8.81 26.71
C ASP A 87 -8.14 -7.94 25.70
N GLY A 88 -8.73 -7.74 24.52
CA GLY A 88 -8.24 -6.92 23.40
C GLY A 88 -7.11 -7.56 22.60
N THR A 89 -6.95 -8.89 22.66
CA THR A 89 -5.95 -9.64 21.86
C THR A 89 -6.50 -10.07 20.50
N GLY A 90 -5.61 -10.42 19.57
CA GLY A 90 -5.95 -10.80 18.19
C GLY A 90 -6.64 -9.68 17.40
N GLY A 91 -7.15 -10.03 16.23
CA GLY A 91 -7.68 -9.07 15.26
C GLY A 91 -6.86 -9.06 13.98
N LEU A 92 -7.06 -8.04 13.15
CA LEU A 92 -6.37 -7.92 11.86
C LEU A 92 -4.92 -7.48 12.05
N ASP A 93 -4.04 -8.45 12.27
CA ASP A 93 -2.62 -8.28 12.57
C ASP A 93 -1.71 -9.21 11.74
N ALA A 94 -2.26 -9.86 10.71
CA ALA A 94 -1.57 -10.81 9.85
C ALA A 94 -0.98 -12.04 10.57
N SER A 95 -1.50 -12.44 11.73
CA SER A 95 -1.15 -13.72 12.36
C SER A 95 -1.46 -14.93 11.48
N ILE A 96 -2.45 -14.82 10.59
CA ILE A 96 -2.81 -15.89 9.64
C ILE A 96 -1.63 -16.35 8.76
N ARG A 97 -0.54 -15.58 8.68
CA ARG A 97 0.68 -15.98 7.97
C ARG A 97 1.41 -17.17 8.58
N PHE A 98 1.25 -17.42 9.88
CA PHE A 98 1.97 -18.49 10.57
C PHE A 98 1.42 -19.86 10.18
N ALA A 99 2.31 -20.81 9.87
CA ALA A 99 1.93 -22.16 9.44
C ALA A 99 1.13 -22.91 10.53
N GLU A 100 1.42 -22.62 11.80
CA GLU A 100 0.68 -23.10 12.97
C GLU A 100 -0.77 -22.64 12.98
N GLU A 101 -1.07 -21.47 12.41
CA GLU A 101 -2.42 -20.94 12.29
C GLU A 101 -3.14 -21.47 11.05
N GLN A 102 -2.46 -21.50 9.89
CA GLN A 102 -3.02 -22.06 8.65
C GLN A 102 -3.32 -23.57 8.73
N SER A 103 -2.62 -24.31 9.59
CA SER A 103 -2.83 -25.76 9.75
C SER A 103 -4.02 -26.14 10.64
N ARG A 104 -4.72 -25.16 11.24
CA ARG A 104 -5.88 -25.41 12.09
C ARG A 104 -7.09 -25.86 11.23
N PRO A 105 -7.98 -26.70 11.77
CA PRO A 105 -9.18 -27.15 11.05
C PRO A 105 -10.04 -26.00 10.50
N GLU A 106 -10.17 -24.94 11.30
CA GLU A 106 -10.91 -23.72 10.94
C GLU A 106 -10.31 -22.94 9.76
N ASN A 107 -9.06 -23.22 9.39
CA ASN A 107 -8.31 -22.58 8.31
C ASN A 107 -7.97 -23.53 7.14
N ALA A 108 -8.78 -24.57 6.92
CA ALA A 108 -8.53 -25.51 5.83
C ALA A 108 -8.51 -24.86 4.43
N GLY A 109 -7.62 -25.36 3.57
CA GLY A 109 -7.48 -24.93 2.17
C GLY A 109 -6.25 -24.05 1.91
N THR A 110 -6.08 -23.63 0.66
CA THR A 110 -4.87 -22.92 0.18
C THR A 110 -5.04 -21.40 0.03
N GLY A 111 -6.22 -20.86 0.34
CA GLY A 111 -6.56 -19.46 0.08
C GLY A 111 -5.68 -18.46 0.82
N PHE A 112 -5.32 -18.77 2.07
CA PHE A 112 -4.44 -17.92 2.87
C PHE A 112 -3.05 -17.82 2.26
N GLN A 113 -2.40 -18.95 1.99
CA GLN A 113 -1.07 -18.95 1.38
C GLN A 113 -1.06 -18.27 0.00
N ASN A 114 -2.07 -18.53 -0.85
CA ASN A 114 -2.19 -17.87 -2.15
C ASN A 114 -2.30 -16.33 -2.01
N THR A 115 -3.06 -15.87 -1.02
CA THR A 115 -3.21 -14.43 -0.71
C THR A 115 -1.90 -13.83 -0.24
N LEU A 116 -1.23 -14.49 0.71
CA LEU A 116 0.02 -14.02 1.31
C LEU A 116 1.18 -13.99 0.30
N ASP A 117 1.25 -14.96 -0.61
CA ASP A 117 2.25 -15.00 -1.69
C ASP A 117 2.20 -13.73 -2.56
N VAL A 118 1.00 -13.18 -2.78
CA VAL A 118 0.80 -11.91 -3.49
C VAL A 118 1.17 -10.74 -2.58
N PHE A 119 0.60 -10.68 -1.37
CA PHE A 119 0.68 -9.49 -0.53
C PHE A 119 2.09 -9.21 -0.01
N VAL A 120 2.90 -10.24 0.27
CA VAL A 120 4.27 -10.05 0.76
C VAL A 120 5.11 -9.21 -0.22
N ALA A 121 4.86 -9.29 -1.53
CA ALA A 121 5.58 -8.51 -2.53
C ALA A 121 5.32 -6.99 -2.43
N PHE A 122 4.20 -6.58 -1.83
CA PHE A 122 3.79 -5.18 -1.69
C PHE A 122 4.12 -4.58 -0.31
N THR A 123 4.65 -5.39 0.61
CA THR A 123 5.03 -4.91 1.95
C THR A 123 6.28 -4.05 1.89
N THR A 124 6.26 -2.91 2.58
CA THR A 124 7.39 -1.96 2.69
C THR A 124 7.66 -1.64 4.15
N ARG A 125 8.63 -0.77 4.46
CA ARG A 125 8.79 -0.26 5.84
C ARG A 125 7.60 0.60 6.32
N HIS A 126 6.75 1.03 5.39
CA HIS A 126 5.61 1.93 5.64
C HIS A 126 4.25 1.23 5.51
N VAL A 127 4.21 0.07 4.87
CA VAL A 127 2.98 -0.72 4.62
C VAL A 127 3.18 -2.12 5.18
N SER A 128 2.46 -2.43 6.26
CA SER A 128 2.46 -3.73 6.91
C SER A 128 1.71 -4.79 6.09
N LEU A 129 1.95 -6.08 6.37
CA LEU A 129 1.18 -7.16 5.75
C LEU A 129 -0.29 -7.10 6.20
N ALA A 130 -0.53 -6.74 7.46
CA ALA A 130 -1.88 -6.56 7.98
C ALA A 130 -2.64 -5.42 7.28
N ASP A 131 -1.97 -4.31 6.96
CA ASP A 131 -2.56 -3.24 6.14
C ASP A 131 -2.88 -3.73 4.72
N LEU A 132 -2.04 -4.57 4.13
CA LEU A 132 -2.31 -5.17 2.82
C LEU A 132 -3.44 -6.18 2.85
N ILE A 133 -3.63 -6.93 3.94
CA ILE A 133 -4.82 -7.79 4.10
C ILE A 133 -6.10 -6.94 4.09
N ALA A 134 -6.10 -5.80 4.79
CA ALA A 134 -7.21 -4.87 4.75
C ALA A 134 -7.43 -4.25 3.35
N ILE A 135 -6.37 -3.75 2.71
CA ILE A 135 -6.45 -3.21 1.34
C ILE A 135 -6.91 -4.29 0.35
N GLY A 136 -6.50 -5.54 0.55
CA GLY A 136 -6.98 -6.75 -0.12
C GLY A 136 -8.49 -6.81 -0.20
N LEU A 137 -9.14 -6.87 0.96
CA LEU A 137 -10.60 -6.91 1.04
C LEU A 137 -11.23 -5.72 0.33
N VAL A 138 -10.75 -4.49 0.62
CA VAL A 138 -11.30 -3.27 0.03
C VAL A 138 -11.22 -3.33 -1.50
N THR A 139 -10.07 -3.71 -2.03
CA THR A 139 -9.80 -3.82 -3.47
C THR A 139 -10.70 -4.86 -4.10
N ALA A 140 -10.81 -6.05 -3.52
CA ALA A 140 -11.63 -7.12 -4.06
C ALA A 140 -13.12 -6.74 -4.10
N VAL A 141 -13.68 -6.18 -3.03
CA VAL A 141 -15.08 -5.75 -2.99
C VAL A 141 -15.34 -4.64 -4.02
N GLU A 142 -14.52 -3.60 -4.04
CA GLU A 142 -14.78 -2.42 -4.89
C GLU A 142 -14.57 -2.69 -6.38
N ASN A 143 -13.57 -3.48 -6.75
CA ASN A 143 -13.32 -3.83 -8.15
C ASN A 143 -14.42 -4.75 -8.70
N CYS A 144 -15.07 -5.54 -7.84
CA CYS A 144 -16.12 -6.48 -8.22
C CYS A 144 -17.54 -5.94 -8.05
N GLY A 145 -17.72 -4.61 -8.16
CA GLY A 145 -19.03 -3.98 -8.18
C GLY A 145 -19.57 -3.55 -6.81
N GLY A 146 -18.82 -3.82 -5.74
CA GLY A 146 -19.22 -3.51 -4.38
C GLY A 146 -19.09 -2.04 -4.00
N PRO A 147 -19.57 -1.68 -2.79
CA PRO A 147 -19.55 -0.32 -2.27
C PRO A 147 -18.14 0.14 -1.91
N GLN A 148 -17.94 1.46 -1.77
CA GLN A 148 -16.73 2.00 -1.17
C GLN A 148 -16.60 1.56 0.29
N ILE A 149 -15.42 1.08 0.68
CA ILE A 149 -15.09 0.76 2.07
C ILE A 149 -14.05 1.77 2.56
N TYR A 150 -14.33 2.39 3.71
CA TYR A 150 -13.41 3.34 4.30
C TYR A 150 -12.23 2.61 4.93
N PHE A 151 -11.03 3.06 4.57
CA PHE A 151 -9.79 2.43 4.99
C PHE A 151 -9.05 3.33 5.98
N ARG A 152 -8.74 2.76 7.14
CA ARG A 152 -7.73 3.26 8.09
C ARG A 152 -6.50 2.39 8.00
N GLY A 153 -5.32 2.95 8.19
CA GLY A 153 -4.07 2.21 8.12
C GLY A 153 -3.25 2.26 9.40
N GLY A 154 -2.13 1.57 9.40
CA GLY A 154 -1.18 1.55 10.51
C GLY A 154 -1.27 0.30 11.39
N ARG A 155 -1.83 -0.79 10.87
CA ARG A 155 -1.81 -2.10 11.53
C ARG A 155 -0.38 -2.55 11.78
N ILE A 156 -0.23 -3.39 12.80
CA ILE A 156 1.06 -3.95 13.21
C ILE A 156 1.01 -5.46 13.03
N ASP A 157 1.98 -5.96 12.29
CA ASP A 157 2.17 -7.38 12.03
C ASP A 157 2.49 -8.17 13.31
N ALA A 158 1.71 -9.21 13.62
CA ALA A 158 1.85 -10.08 14.78
C ALA A 158 3.19 -10.82 14.83
N ALA A 159 3.85 -10.87 15.98
CA ALA A 159 5.13 -11.57 16.11
C ALA A 159 5.00 -13.10 16.23
N GLU A 160 3.80 -13.59 16.53
CA GLU A 160 3.48 -15.00 16.79
C GLU A 160 2.03 -15.32 16.37
N PRO A 161 1.65 -16.60 16.18
CA PRO A 161 0.28 -16.97 15.83
C PRO A 161 -0.71 -16.58 16.93
N ASN A 162 -1.93 -16.16 16.54
CA ASN A 162 -2.98 -15.84 17.49
C ASN A 162 -3.70 -17.09 18.00
N ALA A 163 -4.52 -16.96 19.05
CA ALA A 163 -5.34 -18.06 19.54
C ALA A 163 -6.45 -18.46 18.53
N PRO A 164 -6.92 -19.72 18.53
CA PRO A 164 -8.08 -20.13 17.73
C PRO A 164 -9.33 -19.29 18.02
N GLY A 165 -10.15 -19.06 17.00
CA GLY A 165 -11.31 -18.16 17.12
C GLY A 165 -12.27 -18.14 15.94
N VAL A 166 -11.86 -18.68 14.79
CA VAL A 166 -12.68 -18.73 13.58
C VAL A 166 -13.85 -19.71 13.78
N PRO A 167 -15.12 -19.28 13.56
CA PRO A 167 -16.26 -20.19 13.66
C PRO A 167 -16.29 -21.22 12.52
N GLU A 168 -16.42 -22.49 12.87
CA GLU A 168 -16.55 -23.58 11.90
C GLU A 168 -18.02 -23.83 11.48
N PRO A 169 -18.28 -24.36 10.26
CA PRO A 169 -19.63 -24.52 9.73
C PRO A 169 -20.48 -25.54 10.50
N GLN A 170 -19.87 -26.51 11.18
CA GLN A 170 -20.55 -27.49 12.03
C GLN A 170 -20.99 -26.95 13.40
N GLY A 171 -20.57 -25.73 13.77
CA GLY A 171 -20.97 -25.11 15.03
C GLY A 171 -22.49 -24.93 15.13
N ASP A 172 -23.04 -25.03 16.34
CA ASP A 172 -24.44 -24.65 16.56
C ASP A 172 -24.61 -23.12 16.60
N LEU A 173 -25.86 -22.66 16.50
CA LEU A 173 -26.15 -21.22 16.46
C LEU A 173 -25.66 -20.47 17.71
N ASN A 174 -25.69 -21.09 18.89
CA ASN A 174 -25.23 -20.43 20.11
C ASN A 174 -23.70 -20.26 20.09
N ALA A 175 -22.97 -21.26 19.58
CA ALA A 175 -21.54 -21.18 19.38
C ALA A 175 -21.16 -20.09 18.35
N HIS A 176 -21.91 -19.99 17.24
CA HIS A 176 -21.72 -18.91 16.25
C HIS A 176 -21.96 -17.54 16.88
N ILE A 177 -23.09 -17.34 17.58
CA ILE A 177 -23.39 -16.07 18.26
C ILE A 177 -22.31 -15.72 19.28
N ALA A 178 -21.83 -16.70 20.05
CA ALA A 178 -20.78 -16.48 21.05
C ALA A 178 -19.44 -16.08 20.39
N SER A 179 -19.07 -16.72 19.28
CA SER A 179 -17.84 -16.38 18.55
C SER A 179 -17.89 -14.96 17.96
N PHE A 180 -18.96 -14.61 17.23
CA PHE A 180 -19.11 -13.25 16.69
C PHE A 180 -19.19 -12.19 17.79
N LYS A 181 -19.83 -12.50 18.93
CA LYS A 181 -19.82 -11.62 20.09
C LYS A 181 -18.40 -11.38 20.62
N LYS A 182 -17.58 -12.43 20.70
CA LYS A 182 -16.18 -12.33 21.12
C LYS A 182 -15.38 -11.43 20.16
N GLN A 183 -15.67 -11.49 18.86
CA GLN A 183 -15.09 -10.62 17.83
C GLN A 183 -15.65 -9.17 17.83
N GLY A 184 -16.65 -8.87 18.66
CA GLY A 184 -17.24 -7.53 18.77
C GLY A 184 -18.48 -7.26 17.91
N PHE A 185 -19.13 -8.32 17.41
CA PHE A 185 -20.32 -8.23 16.57
C PHE A 185 -21.57 -8.78 17.25
N THR A 186 -22.71 -8.12 17.03
CA THR A 186 -24.01 -8.60 17.47
C THR A 186 -24.52 -9.74 16.57
N GLN A 187 -25.58 -10.44 16.99
CA GLN A 187 -26.21 -11.48 16.17
C GLN A 187 -26.71 -10.95 14.81
N THR A 188 -27.28 -9.74 14.76
CA THR A 188 -27.72 -9.13 13.50
C THR A 188 -26.52 -8.80 12.60
N GLU A 189 -25.42 -8.34 13.18
CA GLU A 189 -24.18 -8.04 12.44
C GLU A 189 -23.48 -9.31 11.97
N MET A 190 -23.61 -10.43 12.70
CA MET A 190 -23.19 -11.76 12.22
C MET A 190 -23.94 -12.15 10.95
N ILE A 191 -25.27 -11.99 10.90
CA ILE A 191 -26.04 -12.24 9.66
C ILE A 191 -25.52 -11.36 8.53
N GLY A 192 -25.31 -10.07 8.83
CA GLY A 192 -24.74 -9.10 7.89
C GLY A 192 -23.39 -9.53 7.33
N LEU A 193 -22.41 -9.78 8.19
CA LEU A 193 -21.06 -10.15 7.79
C LEU A 193 -21.01 -11.45 6.96
N VAL A 194 -21.78 -12.47 7.37
CA VAL A 194 -21.85 -13.72 6.61
C VAL A 194 -22.48 -13.48 5.24
N ALA A 195 -23.58 -12.73 5.15
CA ALA A 195 -24.20 -12.40 3.86
C ALA A 195 -23.25 -11.57 2.98
N CYS A 196 -22.58 -10.56 3.53
CA CYS A 196 -21.63 -9.72 2.79
C CYS A 196 -20.42 -10.52 2.29
N GLY A 197 -19.85 -11.40 3.12
CA GLY A 197 -18.71 -12.24 2.76
C GLY A 197 -19.07 -13.35 1.78
N HIS A 198 -20.30 -13.86 1.81
CA HIS A 198 -20.80 -14.90 0.90
C HIS A 198 -21.54 -14.32 -0.32
N SER A 199 -21.41 -13.01 -0.59
CA SER A 199 -21.89 -12.41 -1.84
C SER A 199 -21.06 -12.82 -3.06
N PHE A 200 -19.87 -13.40 -2.87
CA PHE A 200 -18.96 -13.83 -3.94
C PHE A 200 -18.19 -15.06 -3.45
N GLY A 201 -17.74 -15.88 -4.40
CA GLY A 201 -17.01 -17.12 -4.14
C GLY A 201 -17.89 -18.33 -3.84
N GLY A 202 -17.31 -19.30 -3.14
CA GLY A 202 -17.95 -20.58 -2.85
C GLY A 202 -17.07 -21.51 -2.02
N VAL A 203 -17.55 -22.73 -1.86
CA VAL A 203 -16.84 -23.79 -1.12
C VAL A 203 -16.21 -24.77 -2.11
N GLU A 204 -14.94 -25.07 -1.93
CA GLU A 204 -14.19 -26.04 -2.75
C GLU A 204 -14.37 -27.47 -2.24
N HIS A 205 -14.55 -28.43 -3.15
CA HIS A 205 -14.68 -29.86 -2.80
C HIS A 205 -13.47 -30.41 -2.04
N LYS A 206 -12.24 -30.20 -2.52
CA LYS A 206 -11.04 -30.86 -1.97
C LYS A 206 -10.82 -30.61 -0.47
N PRO A 207 -10.88 -29.37 0.05
CA PRO A 207 -10.80 -29.13 1.49
C PRO A 207 -12.09 -29.51 2.24
N PHE A 208 -13.25 -29.54 1.57
CA PHE A 208 -14.56 -29.74 2.21
C PHE A 208 -15.45 -30.78 1.47
N PRO A 209 -15.01 -32.05 1.36
CA PRO A 209 -15.73 -33.05 0.57
C PRO A 209 -17.09 -33.45 1.16
N GLU A 210 -17.28 -33.22 2.47
CA GLU A 210 -18.55 -33.44 3.17
C GLU A 210 -19.57 -32.30 2.96
N ILE A 211 -19.13 -31.15 2.43
CA ILE A 211 -19.97 -29.98 2.16
C ILE A 211 -20.31 -29.90 0.67
N VAL A 212 -19.30 -30.05 -0.19
CA VAL A 212 -19.45 -29.95 -1.64
C VAL A 212 -19.06 -31.29 -2.28
N PRO A 213 -19.92 -31.91 -3.11
CA PRO A 213 -19.54 -33.09 -3.87
C PRO A 213 -18.60 -32.74 -5.03
N GLU A 214 -17.86 -33.71 -5.55
CA GLU A 214 -17.06 -33.52 -6.76
C GLU A 214 -17.97 -33.26 -7.97
N LEU A 215 -17.82 -32.08 -8.60
CA LEU A 215 -18.75 -31.61 -9.65
C LEU A 215 -18.42 -32.18 -11.03
N ASN A 216 -17.16 -32.61 -11.25
CA ASN A 216 -16.69 -33.17 -12.54
C ASN A 216 -16.94 -32.23 -13.74
N ASP A 217 -16.81 -30.92 -13.53
CA ASP A 217 -16.99 -29.89 -14.56
C ASP A 217 -15.62 -29.42 -15.09
N PRO A 218 -15.34 -29.56 -16.40
CA PRO A 218 -14.07 -29.12 -16.98
C PRO A 218 -13.86 -27.60 -16.95
N ASN A 219 -14.90 -26.80 -16.72
CA ASN A 219 -14.81 -25.34 -16.54
C ASN A 219 -14.91 -24.93 -15.06
N ASN A 220 -14.83 -25.89 -14.14
CA ASN A 220 -14.76 -25.66 -12.71
C ASN A 220 -13.89 -26.77 -12.11
N THR A 221 -12.60 -26.75 -12.47
CA THR A 221 -11.69 -27.87 -12.20
C THR A 221 -11.44 -28.11 -10.71
N LEU A 222 -11.72 -27.14 -9.84
CA LEU A 222 -11.63 -27.29 -8.38
C LEU A 222 -12.96 -27.69 -7.73
N SER A 223 -14.03 -27.91 -8.52
CA SER A 223 -15.37 -28.26 -8.01
C SER A 223 -15.84 -27.30 -6.92
N VAL A 224 -15.80 -26.00 -7.23
CA VAL A 224 -16.31 -24.95 -6.34
C VAL A 224 -17.82 -24.85 -6.49
N GLN A 225 -18.57 -25.03 -5.40
CA GLN A 225 -19.99 -24.72 -5.37
C GLN A 225 -20.18 -23.33 -4.78
N HIS A 226 -20.71 -22.42 -5.60
CA HIS A 226 -20.83 -21.01 -5.29
C HIS A 226 -21.94 -20.69 -4.28
N PHE A 227 -21.77 -19.57 -3.57
CA PHE A 227 -22.74 -19.11 -2.56
C PHE A 227 -24.01 -18.52 -3.19
N ASP A 228 -23.93 -18.01 -4.41
CA ASP A 228 -25.07 -17.59 -5.23
C ASP A 228 -24.76 -17.73 -6.73
N THR A 229 -25.62 -17.20 -7.60
CA THR A 229 -25.45 -17.31 -9.06
C THR A 229 -24.44 -16.34 -9.69
N THR A 230 -23.82 -15.46 -8.91
CA THR A 230 -22.92 -14.37 -9.36
C THR A 230 -21.65 -14.35 -8.51
N PHE A 231 -20.93 -15.48 -8.48
CA PHE A 231 -19.79 -15.70 -7.58
C PHE A 231 -18.61 -14.72 -7.74
N ASP A 232 -18.55 -13.97 -8.83
CA ASP A 232 -17.50 -13.02 -9.19
C ASP A 232 -17.99 -11.55 -9.15
N PHE A 233 -19.20 -11.30 -8.66
CA PHE A 233 -19.78 -9.97 -8.58
C PHE A 233 -20.42 -9.71 -7.22
N PHE A 234 -20.12 -8.56 -6.62
CA PHE A 234 -20.66 -8.16 -5.34
C PHE A 234 -22.08 -7.57 -5.53
N ASP A 235 -23.09 -8.31 -5.09
CA ASP A 235 -24.49 -7.90 -5.14
C ASP A 235 -25.32 -8.57 -4.01
N ASN A 236 -26.64 -8.40 -4.01
CA ASN A 236 -27.51 -8.97 -2.97
C ASN A 236 -28.11 -10.34 -3.35
N LYS A 237 -27.50 -11.11 -4.28
CA LYS A 237 -28.02 -12.41 -4.74
C LYS A 237 -28.09 -13.46 -3.64
N VAL A 238 -27.07 -13.52 -2.79
CA VAL A 238 -27.09 -14.31 -1.54
C VAL A 238 -28.38 -14.13 -0.72
N ALA A 239 -28.95 -12.92 -0.69
CA ALA A 239 -30.19 -12.62 0.01
C ALA A 239 -31.45 -12.88 -0.81
N THR A 240 -31.48 -12.41 -2.05
CA THR A 240 -32.66 -12.59 -2.93
C THR A 240 -32.95 -14.05 -3.21
N GLU A 241 -31.93 -14.87 -3.44
CA GLU A 241 -32.07 -16.30 -3.71
C GLU A 241 -32.42 -17.10 -2.45
N TYR A 242 -31.90 -16.70 -1.29
CA TYR A 242 -32.27 -17.28 0.00
C TYR A 242 -33.76 -17.09 0.29
N ILE A 243 -34.25 -15.84 0.17
CA ILE A 243 -35.66 -15.51 0.43
C ILE A 243 -36.61 -16.14 -0.59
N ALA A 244 -36.18 -16.23 -1.85
CA ALA A 244 -36.93 -16.93 -2.90
C ALA A 244 -36.93 -18.46 -2.77
N GLY A 245 -36.03 -19.03 -1.95
CA GLY A 245 -35.85 -20.47 -1.81
C GLY A 245 -35.22 -21.12 -3.04
N THR A 246 -34.44 -20.37 -3.83
CA THR A 246 -33.78 -20.84 -5.06
C THR A 246 -32.27 -21.05 -4.91
N SER A 247 -31.69 -20.58 -3.80
CA SER A 247 -30.24 -20.62 -3.55
C SER A 247 -29.68 -22.05 -3.63
N GLN A 248 -28.50 -22.17 -4.26
CA GLN A 248 -27.70 -23.41 -4.32
C GLN A 248 -26.50 -23.37 -3.37
N ASN A 249 -26.44 -22.40 -2.46
CA ASN A 249 -25.36 -22.28 -1.48
C ASN A 249 -25.20 -23.60 -0.71
N PRO A 250 -24.01 -24.22 -0.71
CA PRO A 250 -23.81 -25.51 -0.06
C PRO A 250 -23.94 -25.44 1.47
N LEU A 251 -23.84 -24.26 2.08
CA LEU A 251 -24.08 -24.00 3.49
C LEU A 251 -25.56 -23.70 3.80
N LEU A 252 -26.42 -23.66 2.78
CA LEU A 252 -27.88 -23.54 2.93
C LEU A 252 -28.60 -24.86 2.65
N VAL A 253 -28.25 -25.52 1.55
CA VAL A 253 -28.97 -26.69 1.01
C VAL A 253 -28.12 -27.95 0.93
N GLY A 254 -26.94 -27.96 1.55
CA GLY A 254 -26.05 -29.11 1.59
C GLY A 254 -26.71 -30.34 2.20
N ALA A 255 -26.27 -31.53 1.77
CA ALA A 255 -26.82 -32.81 2.21
C ALA A 255 -26.61 -33.07 3.71
N ASN A 256 -25.53 -32.53 4.28
CA ASN A 256 -25.24 -32.58 5.71
C ASN A 256 -25.78 -31.32 6.41
N ASP A 257 -26.94 -31.44 7.06
CA ASP A 257 -27.57 -30.33 7.77
C ASP A 257 -26.69 -29.74 8.90
N THR A 258 -25.72 -30.51 9.43
CA THR A 258 -24.79 -30.02 10.45
C THR A 258 -23.89 -28.91 9.92
N THR A 259 -23.43 -29.01 8.67
CA THR A 259 -22.57 -28.00 8.03
C THR A 259 -23.34 -26.86 7.36
N ASN A 260 -24.67 -26.89 7.39
CA ASN A 260 -25.52 -25.83 6.84
C ASN A 260 -25.56 -24.59 7.77
N SER A 261 -24.42 -23.94 7.99
CA SER A 261 -24.26 -22.78 8.89
C SER A 261 -25.12 -21.60 8.47
N ASP A 262 -25.07 -21.24 7.19
CA ASP A 262 -25.80 -20.10 6.64
C ASP A 262 -27.30 -20.26 6.86
N LYS A 263 -27.81 -21.51 6.76
CA LYS A 263 -29.24 -21.81 6.98
C LYS A 263 -29.67 -21.41 8.39
N ARG A 264 -28.82 -21.69 9.38
CA ARG A 264 -29.08 -21.39 10.79
C ARG A 264 -28.87 -19.92 11.09
N ILE A 265 -27.80 -19.33 10.56
CA ILE A 265 -27.43 -17.93 10.79
C ILE A 265 -28.47 -16.99 10.18
N PHE A 266 -28.79 -17.15 8.89
CA PHE A 266 -29.75 -16.31 8.16
C PHE A 266 -31.16 -16.37 8.75
N ALA A 267 -31.55 -17.53 9.30
CA ALA A 267 -32.86 -17.71 9.93
C ALA A 267 -32.93 -17.22 11.38
N SER A 268 -31.80 -16.84 11.98
CA SER A 268 -31.69 -16.65 13.44
C SER A 268 -32.46 -15.44 13.98
N ASP A 269 -32.87 -14.50 13.12
CA ASP A 269 -33.73 -13.35 13.46
C ASP A 269 -35.16 -13.45 12.87
N GLY A 270 -35.53 -14.62 12.36
CA GLY A 270 -36.77 -14.83 11.63
C GLY A 270 -36.73 -14.30 10.19
N ASN A 271 -35.56 -14.39 9.54
CA ASN A 271 -35.27 -13.95 8.17
C ASN A 271 -35.38 -12.43 7.94
N LYS A 272 -35.47 -11.62 8.99
CA LYS A 272 -35.76 -10.18 8.86
C LYS A 272 -34.62 -9.44 8.16
N THR A 273 -33.39 -9.69 8.58
CA THR A 273 -32.20 -9.06 7.98
C THR A 273 -32.07 -9.47 6.52
N MET A 274 -32.14 -10.77 6.21
CA MET A 274 -32.05 -11.26 4.83
C MET A 274 -33.20 -10.78 3.94
N ALA A 275 -34.42 -10.67 4.46
CA ALA A 275 -35.54 -10.09 3.73
C ALA A 275 -35.27 -8.62 3.39
N SER A 276 -34.76 -7.83 4.35
CA SER A 276 -34.41 -6.43 4.10
C SER A 276 -33.31 -6.25 3.06
N PHE A 277 -32.32 -7.15 3.02
CA PHE A 277 -31.27 -7.15 2.01
C PHE A 277 -31.78 -7.59 0.64
N ALA A 278 -32.71 -8.55 0.59
CA ALA A 278 -33.36 -8.95 -0.66
C ALA A 278 -34.19 -7.81 -1.25
N ASP A 279 -34.86 -7.03 -0.39
CA ASP A 279 -35.72 -5.91 -0.79
C ASP A 279 -34.95 -4.66 -1.26
N SER A 280 -33.70 -4.45 -0.81
CA SER A 280 -32.88 -3.30 -1.22
C SER A 280 -31.39 -3.66 -1.34
N SER A 281 -30.87 -3.62 -2.57
CA SER A 281 -29.45 -3.76 -2.85
C SER A 281 -28.63 -2.60 -2.29
N GLU A 282 -29.19 -1.39 -2.18
CA GLU A 282 -28.53 -0.24 -1.55
C GLU A 282 -28.37 -0.43 -0.04
N LEU A 283 -29.38 -0.99 0.64
CA LEU A 283 -29.28 -1.32 2.06
C LEU A 283 -28.23 -2.41 2.29
N PHE A 284 -28.23 -3.45 1.44
CA PHE A 284 -27.21 -4.49 1.48
C PHE A 284 -25.80 -3.89 1.33
N ALA A 285 -25.56 -3.13 0.27
CA ALA A 285 -24.27 -2.52 -0.01
C ALA A 285 -23.81 -1.57 1.12
N SER A 286 -24.68 -0.66 1.59
CA SER A 286 -24.33 0.26 2.68
C SER A 286 -24.06 -0.46 4.01
N THR A 287 -24.79 -1.53 4.31
CA THR A 287 -24.55 -2.37 5.49
C THR A 287 -23.20 -3.08 5.38
N CYS A 288 -22.90 -3.67 4.22
CA CYS A 288 -21.63 -4.34 3.98
C CYS A 288 -20.44 -3.38 4.06
N ALA A 289 -20.55 -2.18 3.51
CA ALA A 289 -19.51 -1.15 3.64
C ALA A 289 -19.22 -0.83 5.12
N SER A 290 -20.27 -0.66 5.93
CA SER A 290 -20.13 -0.36 7.36
C SER A 290 -19.54 -1.54 8.15
N LEU A 291 -19.98 -2.78 7.86
CA LEU A 291 -19.53 -3.96 8.58
C LEU A 291 -18.10 -4.34 8.21
N PHE A 292 -17.74 -4.29 6.93
CA PHE A 292 -16.35 -4.51 6.52
C PHE A 292 -15.41 -3.45 7.06
N SER A 293 -15.79 -2.16 7.06
CA SER A 293 -14.96 -1.12 7.69
C SER A 293 -14.69 -1.45 9.16
N ARG A 294 -15.72 -1.83 9.93
CA ARG A 294 -15.56 -2.24 11.33
C ARG A 294 -14.72 -3.50 11.50
N MET A 295 -14.92 -4.50 10.64
CA MET A 295 -14.14 -5.72 10.63
C MET A 295 -12.66 -5.44 10.41
N LEU A 296 -12.34 -4.62 9.42
CA LEU A 296 -10.95 -4.25 9.13
C LEU A 296 -10.31 -3.44 10.26
N ASP A 297 -11.12 -2.68 11.03
CA ASP A 297 -10.66 -1.87 12.15
C ASP A 297 -10.58 -2.64 13.49
N THR A 298 -11.01 -3.92 13.52
CA THR A 298 -10.83 -4.79 14.68
C THR A 298 -9.38 -5.25 14.74
N VAL A 299 -8.59 -4.58 15.58
CA VAL A 299 -7.13 -4.80 15.75
C VAL A 299 -6.80 -5.02 17.25
N PRO A 300 -5.60 -5.51 17.58
CA PRO A 300 -5.16 -5.58 18.98
C PRO A 300 -5.27 -4.22 19.68
N LYS A 301 -5.68 -4.19 20.94
CA LYS A 301 -6.01 -2.95 21.68
C LYS A 301 -4.89 -1.91 21.77
N ASP A 302 -3.63 -2.34 21.63
CA ASP A 302 -2.45 -1.50 21.74
C ASP A 302 -2.06 -0.89 20.37
N VAL A 303 -2.79 -1.22 19.31
CA VAL A 303 -2.62 -0.67 17.97
C VAL A 303 -3.56 0.53 17.77
N GLU A 304 -2.99 1.67 17.41
CA GLU A 304 -3.74 2.87 17.03
C GLU A 304 -3.74 3.01 15.51
N LEU A 305 -4.93 2.95 14.92
CA LEU A 305 -5.12 3.19 13.49
C LEU A 305 -5.18 4.69 13.20
N SER A 306 -4.82 5.06 11.98
CA SER A 306 -5.02 6.42 11.47
C SER A 306 -6.51 6.78 11.42
N ASP A 307 -6.81 8.05 11.20
CA ASP A 307 -8.09 8.45 10.61
C ASP A 307 -8.29 7.77 9.24
N VAL A 308 -9.50 7.86 8.70
CA VAL A 308 -9.78 7.39 7.34
C VAL A 308 -8.82 8.08 6.38
N ILE A 309 -8.12 7.30 5.56
CA ILE A 309 -7.12 7.81 4.63
C ILE A 309 -7.85 8.26 3.36
N ASP A 310 -8.18 9.54 3.33
CA ASP A 310 -8.70 10.20 2.14
C ASP A 310 -7.56 10.58 1.18
N PRO A 311 -7.78 10.46 -0.13
CA PRO A 311 -6.77 10.79 -1.12
C PRO A 311 -6.55 12.31 -1.20
N LEU A 312 -5.28 12.72 -1.28
CA LEU A 312 -4.95 14.11 -1.53
C LEU A 312 -5.43 14.51 -2.93
N PRO A 313 -6.10 15.67 -3.10
CA PRO A 313 -6.53 16.15 -4.42
C PRO A 313 -5.36 16.33 -5.40
N VAL A 314 -4.20 16.73 -4.87
CA VAL A 314 -2.94 16.88 -5.58
C VAL A 314 -1.84 16.22 -4.76
N LYS A 315 -1.12 15.27 -5.34
CA LYS A 315 -0.08 14.51 -4.63
C LYS A 315 1.17 14.31 -5.48
N PRO A 316 2.32 14.87 -5.08
CA PRO A 316 3.60 14.48 -5.66
C PRO A 316 3.91 13.02 -5.36
N SER A 317 4.50 12.33 -6.33
CA SER A 317 5.01 10.96 -6.18
C SER A 317 6.32 10.83 -6.93
N GLU A 318 7.12 9.83 -6.55
CA GLU A 318 8.42 9.53 -7.19
C GLU A 318 9.33 10.76 -7.28
N VAL A 319 9.25 11.66 -6.28
CA VAL A 319 10.01 12.90 -6.26
C VAL A 319 11.46 12.59 -5.93
N GLN A 320 12.37 12.94 -6.83
CA GLN A 320 13.81 12.76 -6.64
C GLN A 320 14.53 14.10 -6.76
N ILE A 321 15.51 14.31 -5.89
CA ILE A 321 16.50 15.38 -6.04
C ILE A 321 17.87 14.74 -6.08
N VAL A 322 18.55 14.93 -7.19
CA VAL A 322 19.87 14.36 -7.43
C VAL A 322 20.89 15.47 -7.67
N LEU A 323 22.07 15.39 -7.06
CA LEU A 323 23.20 16.23 -7.41
C LEU A 323 23.91 15.64 -8.64
N GLY A 324 23.71 16.31 -9.78
CA GLY A 324 24.28 15.92 -11.06
C GLY A 324 25.79 16.09 -11.14
N THR A 325 26.43 15.34 -12.05
CA THR A 325 27.88 15.46 -12.31
C THR A 325 28.31 16.84 -12.84
N ASN A 326 27.37 17.60 -13.40
CA ASN A 326 27.54 19.01 -13.79
C ASN A 326 27.52 19.99 -12.60
N GLY A 327 27.30 19.49 -11.39
CA GLY A 327 27.23 20.28 -10.17
C GLY A 327 25.91 21.00 -9.96
N LYS A 328 24.86 20.72 -10.75
CA LYS A 328 23.50 21.23 -10.54
C LYS A 328 22.64 20.22 -9.79
N LEU A 329 21.62 20.69 -9.08
CA LEU A 329 20.58 19.82 -8.56
C LEU A 329 19.61 19.51 -9.70
N GLN A 330 19.14 18.27 -9.79
CA GLN A 330 18.19 17.80 -10.78
C GLN A 330 16.94 17.33 -10.03
N LEU A 331 15.80 17.95 -10.33
CA LEU A 331 14.49 17.59 -9.79
C LEU A 331 13.71 16.80 -10.84
N SER A 332 13.19 15.64 -10.44
CA SER A 332 12.30 14.80 -11.24
C SER A 332 11.18 14.23 -10.37
N GLY A 333 10.17 13.64 -11.00
CA GLY A 333 9.01 13.03 -10.36
C GLY A 333 7.72 13.30 -11.12
N VAL A 334 6.59 13.03 -10.48
CA VAL A 334 5.25 13.26 -11.02
C VAL A 334 4.33 13.90 -9.99
N VAL A 335 3.25 14.52 -10.45
CA VAL A 335 2.13 14.94 -9.60
C VAL A 335 0.84 14.29 -10.08
N ARG A 336 0.17 13.60 -9.14
CA ARG A 336 -1.16 13.01 -9.32
C ARG A 336 -2.23 14.06 -9.07
N LEU A 337 -3.24 14.12 -9.95
CA LEU A 337 -4.50 14.82 -9.70
C LEU A 337 -5.59 13.78 -9.43
N PHE A 338 -6.19 13.80 -8.24
CA PHE A 338 -7.14 12.77 -7.85
C PHE A 338 -8.50 12.94 -8.53
N ASN A 339 -9.02 11.84 -9.09
CA ASN A 339 -10.41 11.73 -9.53
C ASN A 339 -10.86 12.87 -10.46
N VAL A 340 -10.05 13.13 -11.49
CA VAL A 340 -10.37 14.10 -12.54
C VAL A 340 -10.31 13.43 -13.90
N THR A 341 -11.02 13.98 -14.89
CA THR A 341 -11.00 13.48 -16.27
C THR A 341 -9.56 13.39 -16.78
N VAL A 342 -9.12 12.22 -17.24
CA VAL A 342 -7.74 12.01 -17.71
C VAL A 342 -7.43 12.91 -18.91
N ASP A 343 -8.22 12.77 -19.98
CA ASP A 343 -8.02 13.47 -21.26
C ASP A 343 -8.73 14.83 -21.32
N ASP A 344 -8.31 15.76 -20.47
CA ASP A 344 -8.81 17.15 -20.51
C ASP A 344 -7.84 18.06 -21.28
N PRO A 345 -8.12 18.40 -22.55
CA PRO A 345 -7.23 19.21 -23.37
C PRO A 345 -7.18 20.69 -22.94
N GLN A 346 -8.06 21.12 -22.03
CA GLN A 346 -8.04 22.48 -21.47
C GLN A 346 -7.26 22.55 -20.16
N ARG A 347 -6.84 21.41 -19.60
CA ARG A 347 -6.11 21.40 -18.34
C ARG A 347 -4.69 21.90 -18.54
N THR A 348 -4.34 22.88 -17.72
CA THR A 348 -2.97 23.37 -17.54
C THR A 348 -2.51 22.99 -16.16
N VAL A 349 -1.34 22.33 -16.08
CA VAL A 349 -0.69 21.96 -14.82
C VAL A 349 0.69 22.58 -14.83
N GLN A 350 1.02 23.34 -13.79
CA GLN A 350 2.33 23.95 -13.64
C GLN A 350 2.91 23.63 -12.27
N LEU A 351 4.20 23.29 -12.24
CA LEU A 351 5.00 23.19 -11.03
C LEU A 351 5.61 24.56 -10.72
N LEU A 352 5.38 25.03 -9.50
CA LEU A 352 6.01 26.21 -8.93
C LEU A 352 7.02 25.73 -7.89
N ILE A 353 8.27 26.15 -8.02
CA ILE A 353 9.38 25.74 -7.15
C ILE A 353 9.84 26.97 -6.38
N ASP A 354 9.68 26.95 -5.07
CA ASP A 354 10.18 28.01 -4.19
C ASP A 354 11.56 27.61 -3.66
N SER A 355 12.55 28.47 -3.85
CA SER A 355 13.91 28.28 -3.34
C SER A 355 14.06 28.79 -1.89
N HIS A 356 15.14 28.40 -1.21
CA HIS A 356 15.47 28.93 0.13
C HIS A 356 15.71 30.45 0.14
N SER A 357 16.00 31.05 -1.02
CA SER A 357 16.17 32.49 -1.17
C SER A 357 14.84 33.24 -1.39
N GLY A 358 13.71 32.53 -1.44
CA GLY A 358 12.39 33.10 -1.71
C GLY A 358 12.09 33.40 -3.18
N GLU A 359 12.88 32.83 -4.10
CA GLU A 359 12.62 32.94 -5.55
C GLU A 359 11.70 31.81 -6.00
N THR A 360 10.76 32.10 -6.89
CA THR A 360 9.85 31.09 -7.46
C THR A 360 10.12 30.92 -8.94
N THR A 361 10.39 29.68 -9.35
CA THR A 361 10.42 29.27 -10.77
C THR A 361 9.13 28.56 -11.13
N THR A 362 8.69 28.64 -12.39
CA THR A 362 7.47 27.97 -12.86
C THR A 362 7.74 27.18 -14.14
N THR A 363 7.27 25.94 -14.17
CA THR A 363 7.40 25.01 -15.30
C THR A 363 6.05 24.40 -15.61
N THR A 364 5.64 24.39 -16.88
CA THR A 364 4.42 23.68 -17.32
C THR A 364 4.72 22.18 -17.44
N LEU A 365 3.82 21.36 -16.91
CA LEU A 365 3.93 19.90 -16.94
C LEU A 365 3.02 19.32 -18.02
N ALA A 366 3.39 18.16 -18.57
CA ALA A 366 2.51 17.41 -19.47
C ALA A 366 2.04 16.11 -18.83
N LEU A 367 0.91 15.61 -19.32
CA LEU A 367 0.38 14.31 -18.95
C LEU A 367 1.40 13.22 -19.30
N ASP A 368 1.63 12.33 -18.34
CA ASP A 368 2.57 11.21 -18.46
C ASP A 368 1.83 9.88 -18.51
N ARG A 369 1.02 9.63 -17.48
CA ARG A 369 0.24 8.40 -17.30
C ARG A 369 -1.04 8.67 -16.52
N PHE A 370 -1.83 7.64 -16.26
CA PHE A 370 -2.95 7.71 -15.32
C PHE A 370 -3.01 6.44 -14.48
N SER A 371 -3.65 6.51 -13.31
CA SER A 371 -4.04 5.35 -12.52
C SER A 371 -5.56 5.22 -12.42
N SER A 372 -6.00 4.04 -12.04
CA SER A 372 -7.40 3.74 -11.75
C SER A 372 -7.54 3.03 -10.40
N ALA A 373 -8.70 3.21 -9.78
CA ALA A 373 -9.13 2.50 -8.58
C ALA A 373 -10.63 2.21 -8.63
N MET A 374 -11.11 1.34 -7.74
CA MET A 374 -12.52 0.95 -7.64
C MET A 374 -13.08 0.42 -8.96
N GLY A 375 -12.36 -0.47 -9.66
CA GLY A 375 -12.76 -1.01 -10.96
C GLY A 375 -12.96 0.09 -12.02
N GLY A 376 -12.07 1.08 -12.06
CA GLY A 376 -12.12 2.19 -13.02
C GLY A 376 -13.10 3.31 -12.69
N ARG A 377 -13.85 3.25 -11.57
CA ARG A 377 -14.77 4.33 -11.16
C ARG A 377 -14.04 5.61 -10.73
N VAL A 378 -12.78 5.48 -10.31
CA VAL A 378 -11.89 6.59 -9.98
C VAL A 378 -10.71 6.55 -10.94
N GLN A 379 -10.39 7.69 -11.55
CA GLN A 379 -9.25 7.84 -12.46
C GLN A 379 -8.40 9.04 -12.04
N SER A 380 -7.08 8.89 -12.04
CA SER A 380 -6.16 9.95 -11.62
C SER A 380 -5.02 10.12 -12.64
N PRO A 381 -4.97 11.22 -13.41
CA PRO A 381 -3.84 11.52 -14.27
C PRO A 381 -2.61 11.97 -13.47
N PHE A 382 -1.43 11.61 -13.97
CA PHE A 382 -0.12 12.01 -13.47
C PHE A 382 0.59 12.90 -14.48
N TYR A 383 1.13 14.02 -14.00
CA TYR A 383 1.88 14.99 -14.81
C TYR A 383 3.33 15.00 -14.39
N ALA A 384 4.26 14.83 -15.33
CA ALA A 384 5.66 14.63 -15.01
C ALA A 384 6.47 15.92 -14.93
N PHE A 385 7.39 15.97 -13.96
CA PHE A 385 8.34 17.07 -13.74
C PHE A 385 9.50 17.02 -14.73
N ASN A 386 9.71 15.87 -15.39
CA ASN A 386 10.84 15.56 -16.26
C ASN A 386 10.74 16.12 -17.69
N GLN A 387 9.96 17.18 -17.91
CA GLN A 387 9.74 17.76 -19.24
C GLN A 387 10.29 19.18 -19.32
N SER A 388 11.63 19.30 -19.36
CA SER A 388 12.24 20.50 -19.97
C SER A 388 12.40 20.24 -21.47
N GLN A 389 12.18 21.26 -22.31
CA GLN A 389 12.54 21.19 -23.73
C GLN A 389 13.91 21.84 -23.90
N ASP A 390 14.87 21.19 -24.58
CA ASP A 390 16.07 21.89 -25.03
C ASP A 390 15.73 22.98 -26.05
N ALA A 391 16.74 23.77 -26.43
CA ALA A 391 16.58 24.84 -27.43
C ALA A 391 16.12 24.33 -28.82
N ASP A 392 16.19 23.02 -29.07
CA ASP A 392 15.79 22.36 -30.31
C ASP A 392 14.39 21.70 -30.19
N GLY A 393 13.74 21.80 -29.03
CA GLY A 393 12.41 21.25 -28.76
C GLY A 393 12.40 19.77 -28.38
N ASN A 394 13.57 19.16 -28.09
CA ASN A 394 13.64 17.79 -27.60
C ASN A 394 13.40 17.76 -26.08
N GLN A 395 12.71 16.73 -25.61
CA GLN A 395 12.51 16.49 -24.18
C GLN A 395 13.86 16.16 -23.51
N VAL A 396 14.21 16.93 -22.48
CA VAL A 396 15.39 16.71 -21.63
C VAL A 396 14.92 16.51 -20.19
N GLY A 397 15.30 15.36 -19.64
CA GLY A 397 14.58 14.62 -18.61
C GLY A 397 14.63 15.13 -17.16
N VAL A 398 15.04 16.36 -16.86
CA VAL A 398 15.17 16.85 -15.47
C VAL A 398 15.06 18.38 -15.37
N ILE A 399 14.52 18.90 -14.26
CA ILE A 399 14.56 20.33 -13.95
C ILE A 399 15.86 20.65 -13.20
N GLU A 400 16.71 21.48 -13.78
CA GLU A 400 17.95 21.92 -13.12
C GLU A 400 17.70 23.08 -12.14
N LEU A 401 18.20 22.93 -10.92
CA LEU A 401 18.15 23.93 -9.86
C LEU A 401 19.56 24.37 -9.47
N ASP A 402 19.68 25.63 -9.07
CA ASP A 402 20.92 26.18 -8.53
C ASP A 402 21.17 25.61 -7.12
N PRO A 403 22.25 24.84 -6.90
CA PRO A 403 22.57 24.25 -5.60
C PRO A 403 22.68 25.29 -4.48
N ALA A 404 23.12 26.51 -4.78
CA ALA A 404 23.29 27.58 -3.81
C ALA A 404 21.94 28.13 -3.32
N LYS A 405 20.89 28.10 -4.16
CA LYS A 405 19.54 28.53 -3.82
C LYS A 405 18.68 27.39 -3.27
N GLY A 406 18.90 26.17 -3.77
CA GLY A 406 18.16 24.98 -3.38
C GLY A 406 16.66 25.07 -3.64
N ILE A 407 15.92 24.19 -2.96
CA ILE A 407 14.47 24.10 -2.98
C ILE A 407 13.94 24.01 -1.55
N GLU A 408 12.92 24.80 -1.24
CA GLU A 408 12.21 24.78 0.04
C GLU A 408 10.90 23.98 -0.07
N LYS A 409 10.16 24.19 -1.16
CA LYS A 409 8.86 23.56 -1.39
C LYS A 409 8.42 23.65 -2.84
N MET A 410 7.53 22.74 -3.21
CA MET A 410 6.76 22.77 -4.45
C MET A 410 5.34 23.30 -4.19
N ARG A 411 4.74 23.88 -5.22
CA ARG A 411 3.30 24.19 -5.31
C ARG A 411 2.83 23.85 -6.71
N PHE A 412 1.54 23.59 -6.88
CA PHE A 412 1.00 23.23 -8.19
C PHE A 412 -0.09 24.22 -8.59
N ASN A 413 0.00 24.77 -9.79
CA ASN A 413 -1.07 25.57 -10.37
C ASN A 413 -1.85 24.72 -11.37
N ILE A 414 -3.14 24.49 -11.07
CA ILE A 414 -4.07 23.74 -11.90
C ILE A 414 -5.14 24.73 -12.38
N ASN A 415 -5.12 25.06 -13.67
CA ASN A 415 -6.09 25.99 -14.29
C ASN A 415 -6.20 27.35 -13.59
N GLY A 416 -5.09 27.88 -13.08
CA GLY A 416 -5.05 29.17 -12.36
C GLY A 416 -5.29 29.06 -10.85
N LYS A 417 -5.67 27.89 -10.33
CA LYS A 417 -5.79 27.63 -8.89
C LYS A 417 -4.49 27.02 -8.37
N VAL A 418 -3.85 27.69 -7.42
CA VAL A 418 -2.67 27.17 -6.74
C VAL A 418 -3.11 26.24 -5.61
N GLU A 419 -2.62 25.01 -5.64
CA GLU A 419 -2.67 24.05 -4.55
C GLU A 419 -1.33 24.06 -3.82
N ASP A 420 -1.40 24.36 -2.52
CA ASP A 420 -0.26 24.54 -1.63
C ASP A 420 -0.52 23.95 -0.23
N GLN A 421 -1.44 22.99 -0.12
CA GLN A 421 -1.78 22.32 1.13
C GLN A 421 -2.19 23.29 2.25
N GLY A 422 -2.99 24.30 1.91
CA GLY A 422 -3.44 25.31 2.87
C GLY A 422 -2.32 26.27 3.30
N GLY A 423 -1.37 26.56 2.41
CA GLY A 423 -0.26 27.48 2.63
C GLY A 423 1.05 26.85 3.10
N VAL A 424 1.05 25.58 3.49
CA VAL A 424 2.27 24.87 3.96
C VAL A 424 3.23 24.58 2.79
N GLY A 425 2.68 24.30 1.61
CA GLY A 425 3.35 23.83 0.42
C GLY A 425 3.78 22.36 0.50
N PHE A 426 4.21 21.81 -0.62
CA PHE A 426 4.74 20.44 -0.71
C PHE A 426 6.22 20.48 -0.38
N LYS A 427 6.57 20.27 0.89
CA LYS A 427 7.95 20.42 1.38
C LYS A 427 8.87 19.39 0.77
N VAL A 428 10.01 19.85 0.24
CA VAL A 428 11.04 18.97 -0.30
C VAL A 428 12.36 19.31 0.35
N GLU A 429 13.04 18.31 0.85
CA GLU A 429 14.30 18.46 1.56
C GLU A 429 15.45 18.26 0.56
N ASP A 430 16.38 19.20 0.54
CA ASP A 430 17.57 19.16 -0.31
C ASP A 430 18.88 19.17 0.50
N GLY A 431 18.78 18.95 1.81
CA GLY A 431 19.91 18.90 2.73
C GLY A 431 20.78 17.66 2.56
N VAL A 432 20.17 16.54 2.19
CA VAL A 432 20.86 15.27 1.89
C VAL A 432 20.27 14.75 0.58
N VAL A 433 21.11 14.60 -0.44
CA VAL A 433 20.67 14.19 -1.78
C VAL A 433 21.62 13.14 -2.37
N PHE A 434 21.10 12.32 -3.26
CA PHE A 434 21.91 11.34 -3.98
C PHE A 434 22.83 12.06 -4.97
N SER A 435 24.06 11.60 -5.15
CA SER A 435 24.97 12.14 -6.17
C SER A 435 25.16 11.17 -7.32
N GLU A 436 25.06 11.67 -8.56
CA GLU A 436 25.42 10.92 -9.78
C GLU A 436 26.91 10.53 -9.85
N THR A 437 27.73 11.01 -8.92
CA THR A 437 29.13 10.54 -8.80
C THR A 437 29.23 9.12 -8.24
N SER A 438 28.13 8.59 -7.68
CA SER A 438 27.95 7.18 -7.33
C SER A 438 28.20 6.28 -8.53
N CYS A 439 28.79 5.10 -8.32
CA CYS A 439 29.19 4.25 -9.43
C CYS A 439 29.44 2.79 -9.04
N ILE A 440 29.37 1.91 -10.03
CA ILE A 440 29.70 0.48 -9.89
C ILE A 440 31.22 0.29 -10.01
N THR A 441 31.84 -0.37 -9.03
CA THR A 441 33.29 -0.65 -9.01
C THR A 441 33.65 -2.02 -9.59
N THR A 442 32.74 -3.00 -9.45
CA THR A 442 32.87 -4.33 -10.05
C THR A 442 31.54 -4.71 -10.68
N VAL A 443 31.55 -5.03 -11.97
CA VAL A 443 30.37 -5.52 -12.70
C VAL A 443 30.48 -7.05 -12.78
N GLY A 444 29.45 -7.73 -12.32
CA GLY A 444 29.30 -9.17 -12.54
C GLY A 444 29.34 -9.52 -14.02
N ALA A 445 29.97 -10.63 -14.38
CA ALA A 445 30.08 -11.09 -15.77
C ALA A 445 28.78 -11.69 -16.32
N THR A 446 27.79 -12.01 -15.47
CA THR A 446 26.47 -12.53 -15.87
C THR A 446 25.33 -11.98 -15.03
N GLU A 447 24.15 -11.82 -15.65
CA GLU A 447 22.90 -11.43 -15.01
C GLU A 447 22.54 -12.39 -13.85
N ASP A 448 22.09 -11.77 -12.77
CA ASP A 448 21.36 -12.31 -11.60
C ASP A 448 22.11 -12.82 -10.36
N ASP A 449 23.40 -13.20 -10.38
CA ASP A 449 24.06 -13.73 -9.15
C ASP A 449 25.53 -13.34 -8.92
N ASP A 450 26.13 -12.52 -9.78
CA ASP A 450 27.52 -12.10 -9.57
C ASP A 450 27.63 -10.95 -8.54
N PRO A 451 28.70 -10.90 -7.73
CA PRO A 451 28.91 -9.84 -6.76
C PRO A 451 29.10 -8.49 -7.47
N VAL A 452 28.06 -7.65 -7.41
CA VAL A 452 28.15 -6.25 -7.80
C VAL A 452 28.66 -5.47 -6.59
N ALA A 453 29.82 -4.84 -6.74
CA ALA A 453 30.34 -3.91 -5.74
C ALA A 453 30.28 -2.50 -6.29
N GLY A 454 30.04 -1.52 -5.43
CA GLY A 454 29.83 -0.15 -5.83
C GLY A 454 30.07 0.85 -4.72
N ARG A 455 29.99 2.12 -5.10
CA ARG A 455 30.09 3.27 -4.21
C ARG A 455 28.83 4.11 -4.36
N PHE A 456 28.14 4.33 -3.25
CA PHE A 456 27.11 5.35 -3.14
C PHE A 456 27.75 6.64 -2.64
N ASP A 457 27.56 7.72 -3.37
CA ASP A 457 27.98 9.06 -3.01
C ASP A 457 26.75 9.87 -2.59
N ILE A 458 26.74 10.27 -1.32
CA ILE A 458 25.71 11.07 -0.67
C ILE A 458 26.22 12.50 -0.58
N ALA A 459 25.48 13.43 -1.16
CA ALA A 459 25.78 14.85 -1.11
C ALA A 459 25.02 15.48 0.07
N VAL A 460 25.76 16.02 1.02
CA VAL A 460 25.19 16.72 2.19
C VAL A 460 25.44 18.22 2.04
N ARG A 461 24.39 19.02 2.14
CA ARG A 461 24.45 20.48 2.02
C ARG A 461 25.41 21.04 3.07
N THR A 462 26.34 21.89 2.63
CA THR A 462 27.36 22.48 3.49
C THR A 462 26.70 23.28 4.62
N GLY A 463 27.18 23.07 5.85
CA GLY A 463 26.65 23.70 7.05
C GLY A 463 25.79 22.78 7.93
N LEU A 464 25.26 21.67 7.40
CA LEU A 464 24.45 20.73 8.18
C LEU A 464 25.25 19.85 9.15
N ASN A 465 26.58 19.75 8.99
CA ASN A 465 27.48 19.07 9.92
C ASN A 465 27.01 17.69 10.44
N PRO A 466 26.67 16.73 9.56
CA PRO A 466 26.20 15.42 10.00
C PRO A 466 27.28 14.67 10.81
N THR A 467 26.85 13.87 11.79
CA THR A 467 27.74 12.96 12.55
C THR A 467 28.11 11.74 11.70
N ARG A 468 27.19 11.27 10.88
CA ARG A 468 27.33 10.15 9.94
C ARG A 468 26.33 10.25 8.79
N VAL A 469 26.62 9.56 7.70
CA VAL A 469 25.65 9.26 6.64
C VAL A 469 25.38 7.76 6.58
N PHE A 470 24.24 7.35 6.04
CA PHE A 470 23.84 5.95 6.01
C PHE A 470 23.01 5.60 4.77
N LEU A 471 22.99 4.29 4.48
CA LEU A 471 22.10 3.64 3.54
C LEU A 471 21.14 2.75 4.34
N GLU A 472 19.85 2.84 4.05
CA GLU A 472 18.80 1.98 4.57
C GLU A 472 18.33 1.03 3.46
N GLN A 473 18.35 -0.26 3.76
CA GLN A 473 17.88 -1.32 2.90
C GLN A 473 16.67 -1.99 3.53
N GLU A 474 15.57 -2.11 2.78
CA GLU A 474 14.46 -2.98 3.16
C GLU A 474 14.80 -4.44 2.83
N VAL A 475 14.71 -5.31 3.83
CA VAL A 475 14.92 -6.76 3.69
C VAL A 475 13.79 -7.51 4.38
N LYS A 476 13.55 -8.76 3.98
CA LYS A 476 12.61 -9.64 4.67
C LYS A 476 13.34 -10.42 5.78
N ASP A 477 12.75 -10.47 6.96
CA ASP A 477 13.22 -11.37 8.03
C ASP A 477 12.77 -12.82 7.79
N SER A 478 13.05 -13.72 8.74
CA SER A 478 12.72 -15.14 8.63
C SER A 478 11.22 -15.45 8.58
N ILE A 479 10.36 -14.47 8.89
CA ILE A 479 8.90 -14.59 8.86
C ILE A 479 8.27 -13.63 7.84
N ASN A 480 9.05 -13.23 6.82
CA ASN A 480 8.64 -12.34 5.74
C ASN A 480 8.17 -10.94 6.18
N ARG A 481 8.54 -10.48 7.38
CA ARG A 481 8.32 -9.08 7.76
C ARG A 481 9.39 -8.19 7.12
N THR A 482 8.99 -7.01 6.67
CA THR A 482 9.94 -5.99 6.23
C THR A 482 10.67 -5.40 7.42
N VAL A 483 12.01 -5.48 7.40
CA VAL A 483 12.90 -4.84 8.37
C VAL A 483 13.91 -3.98 7.64
N VAL A 484 14.39 -2.92 8.31
CA VAL A 484 15.36 -2.00 7.73
C VAL A 484 16.75 -2.35 8.26
N LYS A 485 17.66 -2.71 7.34
CA LYS A 485 19.08 -2.87 7.62
C LYS A 485 19.81 -1.59 7.26
N GLU A 486 20.70 -1.14 8.13
CA GLU A 486 21.45 0.08 7.94
C GLU A 486 22.95 -0.19 7.75
N THR A 487 23.57 0.54 6.82
CA THR A 487 25.03 0.63 6.66
C THR A 487 25.43 2.09 6.75
N SER A 488 26.41 2.44 7.58
CA SER A 488 26.77 3.85 7.82
C SER A 488 28.27 4.11 7.81
N VAL A 489 28.64 5.36 7.57
CA VAL A 489 30.01 5.88 7.69
C VAL A 489 30.01 7.15 8.52
N GLU A 490 30.94 7.24 9.47
CA GLU A 490 31.17 8.43 10.28
C GLU A 490 31.88 9.54 9.48
N LYS A 491 31.91 10.74 10.06
CA LYS A 491 32.53 11.92 9.44
C LYS A 491 33.97 11.69 8.97
N PRO A 492 34.24 11.72 7.65
CA PRO A 492 35.60 11.62 7.16
C PRO A 492 36.36 12.91 7.49
N ALA A 493 37.68 12.78 7.69
CA ALA A 493 38.54 13.92 8.04
C ALA A 493 38.56 15.02 6.98
N GLN A 494 38.37 14.66 5.70
CA GLN A 494 38.17 15.59 4.58
C GLN A 494 37.17 14.96 3.58
N PRO A 495 35.87 15.34 3.63
CA PRO A 495 34.92 14.94 2.60
C PRO A 495 35.26 15.60 1.25
N GLY A 496 34.77 15.03 0.16
CA GLY A 496 34.84 15.68 -1.16
C GLY A 496 33.93 16.92 -1.20
N SER A 497 34.09 17.78 -2.21
CA SER A 497 33.21 18.94 -2.42
C SER A 497 32.63 18.96 -3.84
N ALA A 498 31.36 19.34 -3.99
CA ALA A 498 30.67 19.46 -5.28
C ALA A 498 29.72 20.67 -5.34
N GLY A 499 29.22 20.99 -6.54
CA GLY A 499 28.27 22.10 -6.77
C GLY A 499 28.79 23.46 -6.31
N ASP A 500 30.00 23.82 -6.75
CA ASP A 500 30.71 25.05 -6.33
C ASP A 500 30.91 25.20 -4.81
N GLY A 501 30.92 24.07 -4.08
CA GLY A 501 31.11 24.03 -2.63
C GLY A 501 29.82 24.13 -1.82
N ALA A 502 28.64 23.99 -2.47
CA ALA A 502 27.35 23.94 -1.79
C ALA A 502 27.09 22.58 -1.10
N TYR A 503 27.79 21.53 -1.52
CA TYR A 503 27.64 20.16 -1.00
C TYR A 503 28.98 19.51 -0.68
N GLU A 504 29.00 18.77 0.44
CA GLU A 504 30.05 17.84 0.82
C GLU A 504 29.68 16.42 0.36
N ILE A 505 30.61 15.71 -0.27
CA ILE A 505 30.40 14.35 -0.78
C ILE A 505 30.94 13.32 0.21
N TRP A 506 30.07 12.38 0.56
CA TRP A 506 30.31 11.26 1.45
C TRP A 506 30.12 9.95 0.70
N SER A 507 31.01 8.99 0.91
CA SER A 507 30.99 7.75 0.14
C SER A 507 30.80 6.53 1.03
N ILE A 508 29.86 5.67 0.66
CA ILE A 508 29.64 4.35 1.27
C ILE A 508 29.95 3.28 0.21
N GLN A 509 30.79 2.30 0.58
CA GLN A 509 31.03 1.12 -0.25
C GLN A 509 29.97 0.06 0.05
N VAL A 510 29.42 -0.56 -0.99
CA VAL A 510 28.47 -1.68 -0.91
C VAL A 510 28.96 -2.83 -1.79
N ASN A 511 28.57 -4.05 -1.43
CA ASN A 511 28.99 -5.28 -2.13
C ASN A 511 27.78 -6.09 -2.61
N ASP A 512 26.67 -5.42 -2.90
CA ASP A 512 25.46 -6.00 -3.42
C ASP A 512 24.74 -5.04 -4.37
N ALA A 513 23.78 -5.56 -5.12
CA ALA A 513 23.03 -4.83 -6.13
C ALA A 513 21.65 -4.34 -5.63
N ASN A 514 21.54 -4.05 -4.33
CA ASN A 514 20.27 -3.71 -3.71
C ASN A 514 19.85 -2.25 -3.96
N THR A 515 18.59 -1.97 -3.62
CA THR A 515 18.00 -0.62 -3.61
C THR A 515 18.10 -0.04 -2.20
N TYR A 516 18.44 1.24 -2.12
CA TYR A 516 18.73 1.93 -0.86
C TYR A 516 18.01 3.27 -0.77
N THR A 517 17.46 3.57 0.41
CA THR A 517 17.19 4.95 0.83
C THR A 517 18.47 5.51 1.44
N ILE A 518 18.80 6.76 1.11
CA ILE A 518 19.96 7.44 1.69
C ILE A 518 19.53 8.31 2.88
N GLY A 519 20.46 8.58 3.78
CA GLY A 519 20.17 9.48 4.90
C GLY A 519 21.40 9.95 5.65
N ALA A 520 21.17 10.82 6.61
CA ALA A 520 22.18 11.36 7.50
C ALA A 520 21.65 11.56 8.92
N GLU A 521 22.56 11.56 9.88
CA GLU A 521 22.26 11.97 11.24
C GLU A 521 22.77 13.38 11.46
N ILE A 522 21.85 14.32 11.69
CA ILE A 522 22.09 15.76 11.78
C ILE A 522 21.49 16.24 13.11
N ASP A 523 22.28 16.94 13.93
CA ASP A 523 21.88 17.46 15.23
C ASP A 523 21.22 16.43 16.18
N GLY A 524 21.65 15.16 16.07
CA GLY A 524 21.11 14.03 16.84
C GLY A 524 19.78 13.49 16.34
N GLY A 525 19.24 14.05 15.26
CA GLY A 525 18.07 13.53 14.53
C GLY A 525 18.50 12.67 13.34
N LYS A 526 17.75 11.60 13.09
CA LYS A 526 17.92 10.75 11.90
C LYS A 526 17.03 11.26 10.77
N PHE A 527 17.62 11.54 9.61
CA PHE A 527 16.93 11.99 8.41
C PHE A 527 17.16 11.01 7.26
N SER A 528 16.08 10.53 6.65
CA SER A 528 16.11 9.68 5.46
C SER A 528 15.40 10.40 4.31
N THR A 529 15.90 10.25 3.09
CA THR A 529 15.24 10.81 1.91
C THR A 529 13.97 10.02 1.56
N ILE A 530 13.12 10.63 0.75
CA ILE A 530 11.86 10.01 0.27
C ILE A 530 12.07 9.12 -0.97
N ASP A 531 13.22 9.25 -1.63
CA ASP A 531 13.59 8.51 -2.82
C ASP A 531 14.52 7.33 -2.50
N THR A 532 14.62 6.42 -3.46
CA THR A 532 15.47 5.23 -3.38
C THR A 532 16.32 5.12 -4.64
N HIS A 533 17.51 4.55 -4.48
CA HIS A 533 18.49 4.42 -5.57
C HIS A 533 19.04 3.00 -5.62
N SER A 534 19.07 2.40 -6.80
CA SER A 534 19.58 1.04 -7.01
C SER A 534 21.00 1.07 -7.58
N LEU A 535 21.87 0.19 -7.08
CA LEU A 535 23.21 0.07 -7.65
C LEU A 535 23.16 -0.41 -9.12
N LYS A 536 22.12 -1.18 -9.50
CA LYS A 536 21.93 -1.69 -10.87
C LYS A 536 21.70 -0.59 -11.90
N GLU A 537 21.27 0.59 -11.47
CA GLU A 537 20.97 1.73 -12.33
C GLU A 537 22.19 2.65 -12.55
N LEU A 538 23.29 2.37 -11.83
CA LEU A 538 24.48 3.22 -11.86
C LEU A 538 25.44 2.86 -13.00
N THR A 539 26.22 3.85 -13.42
CA THR A 539 27.29 3.64 -14.39
C THR A 539 28.57 3.14 -13.72
N ALA A 540 29.45 2.51 -14.50
CA ALA A 540 30.75 2.06 -14.01
C ALA A 540 31.65 3.23 -13.59
N CYS A 541 32.38 3.07 -12.49
CA CYS A 541 33.30 4.10 -12.01
C CYS A 541 34.34 4.44 -13.08
N ALA A 542 34.60 5.73 -13.29
CA ALA A 542 35.64 6.17 -14.21
C ALA A 542 37.00 5.53 -13.83
N PRO A 543 37.77 4.99 -14.80
CA PRO A 543 39.03 4.34 -14.51
C PRO A 543 39.99 5.34 -13.88
N THR A 544 40.44 5.08 -12.64
CA THR A 544 41.50 5.86 -12.01
C THR A 544 42.72 5.84 -12.91
N LYS A 545 43.12 7.00 -13.47
CA LYS A 545 44.38 7.13 -14.21
C LYS A 545 45.52 6.69 -13.30
N ARG A 546 46.03 5.46 -13.46
CA ARG A 546 47.28 5.04 -12.83
C ARG A 546 48.35 6.05 -13.25
N ARG A 547 48.83 6.88 -12.32
CA ARG A 547 50.03 7.69 -12.55
C ARG A 547 51.19 6.72 -12.77
N VAL A 548 51.53 6.49 -14.03
CA VAL A 548 52.79 5.82 -14.40
C VAL A 548 53.89 6.79 -14.01
N TRP A 549 54.53 6.52 -12.88
CA TRP A 549 55.76 7.20 -12.50
C TRP A 549 56.86 6.82 -13.50
N HIS A 550 57.05 7.64 -14.53
CA HIS A 550 58.27 7.56 -15.33
C HIS A 550 59.46 7.94 -14.45
N LYS A 551 60.19 6.95 -13.95
CA LYS A 551 61.56 7.14 -13.44
C LYS A 551 62.39 7.73 -14.57
N ARG A 552 62.64 9.04 -14.54
CA ARG A 552 63.73 9.66 -15.28
C ARG A 552 65.03 9.01 -14.78
N ARG A 553 65.74 8.30 -15.66
CA ARG A 553 67.14 7.92 -15.42
C ARG A 553 67.99 9.20 -15.51
N PRO A 554 68.85 9.49 -14.52
CA PRO A 554 69.90 10.50 -14.67
C PRO A 554 70.94 9.99 -15.68
N GLY A 555 71.51 10.91 -16.44
CA GLY A 555 72.32 10.62 -17.61
C GLY A 555 73.60 9.81 -17.40
N ALA A 556 74.00 9.18 -18.50
CA ALA A 556 75.37 8.93 -18.95
C ALA A 556 75.32 8.77 -20.47
#